data_AF-A0A8C5SXP7-F1
#
_entry.id   AF-A0A8C5SXP7-F1
#
_cell.length_a   1.000
_cell.length_b   1.000
_cell.length_c   1.000
_cell.angle_alpha   90.00
_cell.angle_beta   90.00
_cell.angle_gamma   90.00
#
_symmetry.space_group_name_H-M   'P 1'
#
loop_
_entity.id
_entity.type
_entity.pdbx_description
1 polymer ?
#
loop_
_entity_poly.entity_id
_entity_poly.type
_entity_poly.pdbx_seq_one_letter_code
_entity_poly.pdbx_strand_id
1 'polypeptide(L)'
;MLPGGAVGSLRLLRLTMDKLLSANQAGWLERSFVAEASRAEVAYFSLSGADGQPGNPARPRCFLPPPGRCYSFGVPAASTPQEGVRAARLQWTLQRRLEQEAPWGDRGRVLPLLCYGRGGALLEKGFLVQDERGLPETRAFLEELLGALLPAPAHLWVYEPGESGRFGCALWGCEGPGKESELLGRANVVAAEEPQAHPAVGHLLGNAVFRSREAARQVLEECTSIIPESRLILELVDKCPKHPKKGNFPVIVIEGLDGTGKKILHSPTHPISFHLRDTFHIVSN
;
A
#
# COMPACT_ATOMS: atom_id res chain seq x y z
N MET A 1 -43.74 2.80 0.13
CA MET A 1 -42.98 2.92 1.39
C MET A 1 -41.75 2.02 1.28
N LEU A 2 -40.58 2.61 1.06
CA LEU A 2 -39.28 1.90 1.01
C LEU A 2 -38.60 2.01 2.39
N PRO A 3 -37.85 0.99 2.84
CA PRO A 3 -37.38 0.93 4.22
C PRO A 3 -36.15 1.83 4.43
N GLY A 4 -36.24 2.72 5.43
CA GLY A 4 -35.23 3.71 5.81
C GLY A 4 -33.95 3.17 6.49
N GLY A 5 -33.58 1.91 6.25
CA GLY A 5 -32.42 1.25 6.90
C GLY A 5 -31.07 1.54 6.26
N ALA A 6 -31.02 1.80 4.94
CA ALA A 6 -29.76 1.97 4.21
C ALA A 6 -29.12 3.36 4.43
N VAL A 7 -29.92 4.40 4.68
CA VAL A 7 -29.46 5.78 4.84
C VAL A 7 -28.77 6.01 6.19
N GLY A 8 -29.18 5.28 7.24
CA GLY A 8 -28.57 5.35 8.56
C GLY A 8 -27.17 4.73 8.61
N SER A 9 -26.95 3.62 7.91
CA SER A 9 -25.66 2.89 7.91
C SER A 9 -24.57 3.62 7.10
N LEU A 10 -24.93 4.24 5.97
CA LEU A 10 -24.03 5.10 5.19
C LEU A 10 -23.68 6.39 5.92
N ARG A 11 -24.62 6.99 6.68
CA ARG A 11 -24.32 8.15 7.53
C ARG A 11 -23.40 7.79 8.69
N LEU A 12 -23.57 6.61 9.29
CA LEU A 12 -22.70 6.15 10.37
C LEU A 12 -21.29 5.85 9.88
N LEU A 13 -21.13 5.19 8.72
CA LEU A 13 -19.83 4.99 8.06
C LEU A 13 -19.14 6.32 7.72
N ARG A 14 -19.89 7.29 7.19
CA ARG A 14 -19.37 8.63 6.88
C ARG A 14 -18.94 9.40 8.13
N LEU A 15 -19.75 9.39 9.19
CA LEU A 15 -19.40 10.01 10.48
C LEU A 15 -18.22 9.33 11.20
N THR A 16 -18.02 8.03 10.99
CA THR A 16 -16.89 7.29 11.57
C THR A 16 -15.61 7.52 10.77
N MET A 17 -15.71 7.62 9.43
CA MET A 17 -14.61 8.02 8.56
C MET A 17 -14.22 9.49 8.75
N ASP A 18 -15.19 10.41 8.88
CA ASP A 18 -14.92 11.83 9.13
C ASP A 18 -14.26 12.05 10.50
N LYS A 19 -14.60 11.24 11.52
CA LYS A 19 -13.90 11.25 12.82
C LYS A 19 -12.51 10.63 12.75
N LEU A 20 -12.29 9.61 11.92
CA LEU A 20 -10.95 9.06 11.63
C LEU A 20 -10.10 10.04 10.79
N LEU A 21 -10.73 10.87 9.95
CA LEU A 21 -10.09 11.92 9.16
C LEU A 21 -9.75 13.15 10.02
N SER A 22 -10.62 13.57 10.95
CA SER A 22 -10.32 14.67 11.89
C SER A 22 -9.24 14.31 12.92
N ALA A 23 -9.18 13.05 13.38
CA ALA A 23 -8.07 12.60 14.24
C ALA A 23 -6.74 12.46 13.45
N ASN A 24 -6.80 12.34 12.12
CA ASN A 24 -5.65 12.17 11.24
C ASN A 24 -4.94 13.47 10.86
N GLN A 25 -5.47 14.66 11.16
CA GLN A 25 -4.80 15.93 10.80
C GLN A 25 -3.50 16.18 11.59
N ALA A 26 -3.28 15.49 12.72
CA ALA A 26 -2.02 15.53 13.49
C ALA A 26 -1.15 14.27 13.34
N GLY A 27 -1.74 13.11 13.04
CA GLY A 27 -1.04 11.83 13.03
C GLY A 27 -0.10 11.62 11.85
N TRP A 28 -0.20 12.39 10.77
CA TRP A 28 0.66 12.22 9.60
C TRP A 28 2.08 12.74 9.81
N LEU A 29 2.29 13.69 10.73
CA LEU A 29 3.61 14.17 11.15
C LEU A 29 4.36 13.14 12.01
N GLU A 30 3.67 12.14 12.55
CA GLU A 30 4.29 11.06 13.33
C GLU A 30 4.66 9.84 12.48
N ARG A 31 4.48 9.93 11.16
CA ARG A 31 4.74 8.85 10.22
C ARG A 31 6.20 8.84 9.77
N SER A 32 6.72 7.64 9.61
CA SER A 32 7.99 7.34 8.98
C SER A 32 7.75 6.59 7.68
N PHE A 33 8.71 6.70 6.78
CA PHE A 33 8.60 6.21 5.42
C PHE A 33 9.86 5.47 5.04
N VAL A 34 9.69 4.44 4.22
CA VAL A 34 10.79 3.72 3.59
C VAL A 34 10.51 3.55 2.12
N ALA A 35 11.41 4.08 1.28
CA ALA A 35 11.38 3.92 -0.17
C ALA A 35 12.41 2.88 -0.60
N GLU A 36 11.99 1.91 -1.41
CA GLU A 36 12.81 0.78 -1.86
C GLU A 36 13.20 0.98 -3.34
N ALA A 37 14.44 1.38 -3.62
CA ALA A 37 14.91 1.57 -5.01
C ALA A 37 15.44 0.27 -5.62
N SER A 38 16.14 -0.53 -4.82
CA SER A 38 16.62 -1.87 -5.17
C SER A 38 16.86 -2.67 -3.88
N ARG A 39 17.20 -3.97 -3.97
CA ARG A 39 17.45 -4.82 -2.79
C ARG A 39 18.52 -4.30 -1.82
N ALA A 40 19.38 -3.36 -2.25
CA ALA A 40 20.45 -2.79 -1.44
C ALA A 40 20.31 -1.28 -1.21
N GLU A 41 19.32 -0.63 -1.82
CA GLU A 41 19.12 0.82 -1.72
C GLU A 41 17.75 1.10 -1.13
N VAL A 42 17.76 1.27 0.20
CA VAL A 42 16.60 1.61 1.00
C VAL A 42 16.82 2.99 1.59
N ALA A 43 15.82 3.87 1.50
CA ALA A 43 15.89 5.21 2.03
C ALA A 43 14.79 5.43 3.07
N TYR A 44 15.20 5.65 4.32
CA TYR A 44 14.31 5.96 5.43
C TYR A 44 14.22 7.48 5.64
N PHE A 45 13.00 7.97 5.81
CA PHE A 45 12.75 9.37 6.10
C PHE A 45 11.49 9.54 6.94
N SER A 46 11.37 10.68 7.62
CA SER A 46 10.16 11.05 8.37
C SER A 46 9.79 12.50 8.08
N LEU A 47 8.60 12.88 8.51
CA LEU A 47 8.12 14.24 8.42
C LEU A 47 8.26 14.91 9.78
N SER A 48 8.75 16.14 9.81
CA SER A 48 8.76 16.98 11.01
C SER A 48 7.98 18.26 10.77
N GLY A 49 7.39 18.83 11.82
CA GLY A 49 6.70 20.11 11.71
C GLY A 49 7.63 21.20 11.19
N ALA A 50 7.06 22.22 10.53
CA ALA A 50 7.82 23.34 9.97
C ALA A 50 8.69 24.05 11.04
N ASP A 51 8.20 24.10 12.28
CA ASP A 51 8.85 24.73 13.44
C ASP A 51 9.71 23.76 14.28
N GLY A 52 9.82 22.50 13.86
CA GLY A 52 10.60 21.49 14.58
C GLY A 52 12.09 21.78 14.57
N GLN A 53 12.81 21.35 15.61
CA GLN A 53 14.28 21.39 15.62
C GLN A 53 14.82 20.73 14.34
N PRO A 54 15.86 21.30 13.70
CA PRO A 54 16.41 20.74 12.49
C PRO A 54 16.97 19.36 12.78
N GLY A 55 16.32 18.33 12.23
CA GLY A 55 16.91 17.00 12.12
C GLY A 55 18.15 17.05 11.23
N ASN A 56 18.80 15.89 11.04
CA ASN A 56 19.94 15.79 10.15
C ASN A 56 19.60 16.42 8.77
N PRO A 57 20.31 17.47 8.32
CA PRO A 57 19.99 18.18 7.08
C PRO A 57 20.27 17.34 5.82
N ALA A 58 20.84 16.15 5.97
CA ALA A 58 21.09 15.25 4.85
C ALA A 58 19.78 14.85 4.15
N ARG A 59 19.67 15.25 2.88
CA ARG A 59 18.60 14.80 1.98
C ARG A 59 18.60 13.26 1.88
N PRO A 60 17.46 12.59 2.10
CA PRO A 60 17.36 11.16 1.83
C PRO A 60 17.68 10.86 0.36
N ARG A 61 18.44 9.80 0.09
CA ARG A 61 18.99 9.49 -1.26
C ARG A 61 17.91 9.27 -2.33
N CYS A 62 16.70 8.93 -1.93
CA CYS A 62 15.55 8.78 -2.82
C CYS A 62 14.95 10.11 -3.31
N PHE A 63 15.37 11.26 -2.81
CA PHE A 63 14.90 12.56 -3.31
C PHE A 63 15.86 13.13 -4.35
N LEU A 64 15.29 13.58 -5.47
CA LEU A 64 16.04 14.17 -6.56
C LEU A 64 16.43 15.63 -6.26
N PRO A 65 17.63 16.09 -6.68
CA PRO A 65 17.94 17.51 -6.72
C PRO A 65 17.08 18.23 -7.78
N PRO A 66 16.94 19.57 -7.69
CA PRO A 66 16.43 20.37 -8.79
C PRO A 66 17.20 20.07 -10.10
N PRO A 67 16.52 20.02 -11.26
CA PRO A 67 15.12 20.35 -11.50
C PRO A 67 14.12 19.22 -11.14
N GLY A 68 14.60 18.06 -10.72
CA GLY A 68 13.77 16.91 -10.42
C GLY A 68 12.81 17.15 -9.25
N ARG A 69 11.66 16.46 -9.30
CA ARG A 69 10.63 16.49 -8.27
C ARG A 69 10.29 15.08 -7.82
N CYS A 70 9.79 14.97 -6.59
CA CYS A 70 9.29 13.72 -6.06
C CYS A 70 7.87 13.90 -5.53
N TYR A 71 7.11 12.82 -5.61
CA TYR A 71 5.73 12.75 -5.15
C TYR A 71 5.52 11.43 -4.43
N SER A 72 4.70 11.39 -3.39
CA SER A 72 4.27 10.11 -2.84
C SER A 72 2.79 10.07 -2.55
N PHE A 73 2.25 8.87 -2.44
CA PHE A 73 0.89 8.61 -2.02
C PHE A 73 0.76 7.19 -1.47
N GLY A 74 -0.21 7.00 -0.57
CA GLY A 74 -0.52 5.73 0.06
C GLY A 74 -1.76 5.08 -0.55
N VAL A 75 -1.80 3.75 -0.49
CA VAL A 75 -2.99 2.93 -0.71
C VAL A 75 -3.62 2.65 0.66
N PRO A 76 -4.94 2.81 0.81
CA PRO A 76 -5.62 2.54 2.07
C PRO A 76 -5.27 1.16 2.64
N ALA A 77 -4.91 1.12 3.93
CA ALA A 77 -4.64 -0.13 4.63
C ALA A 77 -5.89 -1.01 4.67
N ALA A 78 -5.72 -2.30 4.41
CA ALA A 78 -6.78 -3.29 4.54
C ALA A 78 -6.97 -3.68 6.00
N SER A 79 -8.22 -3.61 6.49
CA SER A 79 -8.59 -4.07 7.84
C SER A 79 -9.16 -5.49 7.83
N THR A 80 -9.62 -5.95 6.66
CA THR A 80 -10.16 -7.29 6.44
C THR A 80 -9.46 -8.03 5.30
N PRO A 81 -9.54 -9.37 5.23
CA PRO A 81 -8.95 -10.12 4.12
C PRO A 81 -9.52 -9.72 2.74
N GLN A 82 -10.82 -9.41 2.65
CA GLN A 82 -11.47 -8.96 1.41
C GLN A 82 -10.94 -7.60 0.96
N GLU A 83 -10.81 -6.65 1.90
CA GLU A 83 -10.15 -5.37 1.65
C GLU A 83 -8.69 -5.56 1.23
N GLY A 84 -8.01 -6.61 1.72
CA GLY A 84 -6.65 -6.97 1.32
C GLY A 84 -6.55 -7.29 -0.17
N VAL A 85 -7.51 -8.08 -0.68
CA VAL A 85 -7.61 -8.37 -2.13
C VAL A 85 -7.89 -7.10 -2.92
N ARG A 86 -8.82 -6.25 -2.45
CA ARG A 86 -9.14 -4.98 -3.13
C ARG A 86 -7.95 -4.01 -3.13
N ALA A 87 -7.25 -3.88 -2.01
CA ALA A 87 -6.04 -3.07 -1.89
C ALA A 87 -4.94 -3.58 -2.81
N ALA A 88 -4.76 -4.90 -2.92
CA ALA A 88 -3.80 -5.51 -3.84
C ALA A 88 -4.16 -5.24 -5.32
N ARG A 89 -5.45 -5.34 -5.68
CA ARG A 89 -5.94 -4.97 -7.02
C ARG A 89 -5.68 -3.51 -7.32
N LEU A 90 -6.04 -2.64 -6.40
CA LEU A 90 -5.85 -1.20 -6.51
C LEU A 90 -4.38 -0.85 -6.68
N GLN A 91 -3.51 -1.44 -5.87
CA GLN A 91 -2.06 -1.27 -5.98
C GLN A 91 -1.53 -1.73 -7.35
N TRP A 92 -2.02 -2.86 -7.86
CA TRP A 92 -1.65 -3.34 -9.20
C TRP A 92 -2.14 -2.40 -10.31
N THR A 93 -3.39 -1.93 -10.23
CA THR A 93 -3.96 -0.97 -11.19
C THR A 93 -3.16 0.33 -11.19
N LEU A 94 -2.84 0.87 -10.02
CA LEU A 94 -2.00 2.06 -9.88
C LEU A 94 -0.62 1.85 -10.52
N GLN A 95 0.08 0.76 -10.16
CA GLN A 95 1.39 0.44 -10.75
C GLN A 95 1.32 0.40 -12.28
N ARG A 96 0.34 -0.31 -12.83
CA ARG A 96 0.17 -0.45 -14.28
C ARG A 96 -0.08 0.89 -14.97
N ARG A 97 -0.92 1.76 -14.39
CA ARG A 97 -1.21 3.10 -14.94
C ARG A 97 0.02 3.99 -14.88
N LEU A 98 0.77 3.96 -13.78
CA LEU A 98 2.03 4.68 -13.63
C LEU A 98 3.11 4.20 -14.63
N GLU A 99 3.09 2.92 -15.02
CA GLU A 99 4.03 2.39 -16.02
C GLU A 99 3.63 2.70 -17.46
N GLN A 100 2.33 2.75 -17.76
CA GLN A 100 1.81 2.82 -19.13
C GLN A 100 1.45 4.23 -19.59
N GLU A 101 1.02 5.10 -18.67
CA GLU A 101 0.39 6.38 -19.00
C GLU A 101 1.13 7.58 -18.41
N ALA A 102 2.22 7.33 -17.67
CA ALA A 102 2.96 8.39 -17.00
C ALA A 102 3.62 9.39 -17.97
N PRO A 103 3.54 10.70 -17.67
CA PRO A 103 4.14 11.74 -18.52
C PRO A 103 5.68 11.80 -18.43
N TRP A 104 6.29 11.20 -17.40
CA TRP A 104 7.74 11.24 -17.18
C TRP A 104 8.55 10.24 -18.01
N GLY A 105 7.89 9.28 -18.69
CA GLY A 105 8.54 8.32 -19.58
C GLY A 105 9.73 7.59 -18.94
N ASP A 106 10.84 7.51 -19.67
CA ASP A 106 12.11 6.89 -19.25
C ASP A 106 12.90 7.69 -18.20
N ARG A 107 12.47 8.93 -17.92
CA ARG A 107 13.11 9.87 -16.98
C ARG A 107 12.41 9.97 -15.64
N GLY A 108 11.47 9.08 -15.38
CA GLY A 108 10.91 8.93 -14.05
C GLY A 108 11.02 7.51 -13.54
N ARG A 109 10.85 7.37 -12.23
CA ARG A 109 10.89 6.09 -11.53
C ARG A 109 9.75 6.03 -10.54
N VAL A 110 9.22 4.83 -10.35
CA VAL A 110 8.22 4.54 -9.33
C VAL A 110 8.83 3.56 -8.36
N LEU A 111 9.03 3.99 -7.12
CA LEU A 111 9.60 3.18 -6.06
C LEU A 111 8.47 2.71 -5.13
N PRO A 112 8.46 1.44 -4.70
CA PRO A 112 7.65 1.01 -3.58
C PRO A 112 7.94 1.87 -2.36
N LEU A 113 6.87 2.31 -1.70
CA LEU A 113 6.93 3.07 -0.47
C LEU A 113 6.14 2.34 0.62
N LEU A 114 6.69 2.27 1.81
CA LEU A 114 5.93 1.89 3.00
C LEU A 114 5.86 3.10 3.94
N CYS A 115 4.66 3.38 4.43
CA CYS A 115 4.40 4.37 5.45
C CYS A 115 4.03 3.63 6.74
N TYR A 116 4.69 3.98 7.85
CA TYR A 116 4.49 3.31 9.12
C TYR A 116 4.50 4.29 10.31
N GLY A 117 3.67 3.97 11.30
CA GLY A 117 3.62 4.74 12.55
C GLY A 117 4.72 4.35 13.55
N ARG A 118 4.90 5.16 14.59
CA ARG A 118 5.74 4.80 15.75
C ARG A 118 5.30 3.44 16.32
N GLY A 119 6.22 2.49 16.38
CA GLY A 119 5.94 1.12 16.84
C GLY A 119 5.46 0.14 15.75
N GLY A 120 5.40 0.53 14.48
CA GLY A 120 5.16 -0.38 13.34
C GLY A 120 3.77 -1.00 13.23
N ALA A 121 2.83 -0.59 14.10
CA ALA A 121 1.48 -1.15 14.17
C ALA A 121 0.61 -0.80 12.95
N LEU A 122 0.80 0.38 12.38
CA LEU A 122 0.18 0.81 11.12
C LEU A 122 1.21 0.67 10.00
N LEU A 123 0.87 -0.07 8.94
CA LEU A 123 1.68 -0.18 7.73
C LEU A 123 0.79 0.05 6.50
N GLU A 124 1.05 1.14 5.80
CA GLU A 124 0.40 1.49 4.54
C GLU A 124 1.40 1.29 3.41
N LYS A 125 0.98 0.63 2.34
CA LYS A 125 1.76 0.51 1.10
C LYS A 125 1.48 1.72 0.23
N GLY A 126 2.43 2.12 -0.59
CA GLY A 126 2.28 3.25 -1.48
C GLY A 126 3.38 3.28 -2.51
N PHE A 127 3.52 4.46 -3.12
CA PHE A 127 4.50 4.71 -4.16
C PHE A 127 5.22 6.04 -3.89
N LEU A 128 6.51 6.08 -4.21
CA LEU A 128 7.29 7.29 -4.37
C LEU A 128 7.62 7.44 -5.85
N VAL A 129 7.05 8.46 -6.48
CA VAL A 129 7.30 8.83 -7.87
C VAL A 129 8.42 9.85 -7.91
N GLN A 130 9.43 9.56 -8.72
CA GLN A 130 10.55 10.45 -9.04
C GLN A 130 10.38 10.90 -10.49
N ASP A 131 10.42 12.21 -10.72
CA ASP A 131 10.43 12.81 -12.06
C ASP A 131 11.67 13.69 -12.17
N GLU A 132 12.66 13.26 -12.97
CA GLU A 132 13.93 13.98 -13.13
C GLU A 132 13.79 15.36 -13.78
N ARG A 133 12.70 15.59 -14.51
CA ARG A 133 12.45 16.86 -15.23
C ARG A 133 11.57 17.81 -14.44
N GLY A 134 10.81 17.30 -13.46
CA GLY A 134 9.91 18.10 -12.64
C GLY A 134 8.78 18.73 -13.46
N LEU A 135 8.23 17.96 -14.40
CA LEU A 135 7.19 18.38 -15.33
C LEU A 135 5.89 18.75 -14.57
N PRO A 136 5.24 19.90 -14.86
CA PRO A 136 3.94 20.23 -14.29
C PRO A 136 2.87 19.16 -14.54
N GLU A 137 2.95 18.48 -15.69
CA GLU A 137 2.05 17.41 -16.12
C GLU A 137 2.10 16.21 -15.18
N THR A 138 3.25 15.94 -14.54
CA THR A 138 3.41 14.86 -13.55
C THR A 138 2.44 15.04 -12.39
N ARG A 139 2.34 16.26 -11.85
CA ARG A 139 1.41 16.55 -10.75
C ARG A 139 -0.03 16.40 -11.19
N ALA A 140 -0.40 16.98 -12.33
CA ALA A 140 -1.77 16.92 -12.84
C ALA A 140 -2.22 15.46 -13.10
N PHE A 141 -1.36 14.66 -13.72
CA PHE A 141 -1.60 13.23 -13.94
C PHE A 141 -1.83 12.46 -12.63
N LEU A 142 -1.00 12.72 -11.61
CA LEU A 142 -1.15 12.06 -10.31
C LEU A 142 -2.45 12.48 -9.60
N GLU A 143 -2.78 13.77 -9.60
CA GLU A 143 -4.03 14.26 -8.99
C GLU A 143 -5.28 13.63 -9.67
N GLU A 144 -5.27 13.52 -11.00
CA GLU A 144 -6.35 12.86 -11.76
C GLU A 144 -6.42 11.35 -11.46
N LEU A 145 -5.28 10.66 -11.53
CA LEU A 145 -5.20 9.22 -11.28
C LEU A 145 -5.69 8.85 -9.88
N LEU A 146 -5.23 9.59 -8.87
CA LEU A 146 -5.60 9.36 -7.47
C LEU A 146 -7.06 9.74 -7.23
N GLY A 147 -7.52 10.85 -7.78
CA GLY A 147 -8.92 11.26 -7.70
C GLY A 147 -9.90 10.29 -8.36
N ALA A 148 -9.45 9.52 -9.36
CA ALA A 148 -10.25 8.50 -10.03
C ALA A 148 -10.26 7.15 -9.31
N LEU A 149 -9.16 6.77 -8.64
CA LEU A 149 -8.96 5.41 -8.12
C LEU A 149 -9.03 5.29 -6.60
N LEU A 150 -8.79 6.37 -5.86
CA LEU A 150 -8.77 6.37 -4.40
C LEU A 150 -10.02 7.03 -3.80
N PRO A 151 -10.42 6.65 -2.58
CA PRO A 151 -11.47 7.36 -1.86
C PRO A 151 -11.09 8.83 -1.64
N ALA A 152 -12.05 9.74 -1.83
CA ALA A 152 -11.83 11.17 -1.59
C ALA A 152 -11.85 11.53 -0.08
N PRO A 153 -10.98 12.44 0.37
CA PRO A 153 -9.88 13.01 -0.39
C PRO A 153 -8.71 12.02 -0.51
N ALA A 154 -8.18 11.89 -1.73
CA ALA A 154 -6.96 11.12 -1.96
C ALA A 154 -5.75 11.98 -1.59
N HIS A 155 -4.79 11.42 -0.85
CA HIS A 155 -3.64 12.17 -0.34
C HIS A 155 -2.43 12.09 -1.28
N LEU A 156 -1.93 13.25 -1.70
CA LEU A 156 -0.72 13.40 -2.50
C LEU A 156 0.30 14.26 -1.74
N TRP A 157 1.46 13.68 -1.46
CA TRP A 157 2.61 14.40 -0.90
C TRP A 157 3.49 14.90 -2.04
N VAL A 158 3.75 16.21 -2.06
CA VAL A 158 4.62 16.88 -3.03
C VAL A 158 5.88 17.32 -2.31
N TYR A 159 7.04 16.82 -2.75
CA TYR A 159 8.32 17.14 -2.14
C TYR A 159 9.04 18.23 -2.91
N GLU A 160 9.39 19.30 -2.21
CA GLU A 160 9.97 20.50 -2.79
C GLU A 160 11.34 20.77 -2.15
N PRO A 161 12.38 21.08 -2.93
CA PRO A 161 13.65 21.50 -2.38
C PRO A 161 13.46 22.85 -1.66
N GLY A 162 13.82 22.87 -0.38
CA GLY A 162 13.84 24.07 0.45
C GLY A 162 15.23 24.71 0.49
N GLU A 163 15.34 25.81 1.24
CA GLU A 163 16.62 26.51 1.43
C GLU A 163 17.64 25.64 2.17
N SER A 164 18.93 25.89 1.90
CA SER A 164 20.06 25.24 2.60
C SER A 164 20.08 23.71 2.53
N GLY A 165 19.56 23.12 1.45
CA GLY A 165 19.57 21.67 1.23
C GLY A 165 18.48 20.89 1.98
N ARG A 166 17.59 21.58 2.69
CA ARG A 166 16.40 20.99 3.32
C ARG A 166 15.37 20.63 2.25
N PHE A 167 14.50 19.67 2.55
CA PHE A 167 13.36 19.34 1.70
C PHE A 167 12.08 19.63 2.45
N GLY A 168 11.20 20.41 1.83
CA GLY A 168 9.83 20.59 2.27
C GLY A 168 8.92 19.52 1.68
N CYS A 169 7.79 19.30 2.32
CA CYS A 169 6.72 18.44 1.86
C CYS A 169 5.40 19.19 2.02
N ALA A 170 4.60 19.24 0.95
CA ALA A 170 3.24 19.74 0.97
C ALA A 170 2.27 18.56 0.81
N LEU A 171 1.29 18.45 1.71
CA LEU A 171 0.23 17.44 1.63
C LEU A 171 -1.00 18.04 0.95
N TRP A 172 -1.44 17.42 -0.13
CA TRP A 172 -2.60 17.83 -0.92
C TRP A 172 -3.72 16.80 -0.82
N GLY A 173 -4.95 17.27 -0.70
CA GLY A 173 -6.17 16.46 -0.78
C GLY A 173 -6.77 16.60 -2.18
N CYS A 174 -6.86 15.47 -2.90
CA CYS A 174 -7.40 15.40 -4.25
C CYS A 174 -8.86 14.89 -4.16
N GLU A 175 -9.81 15.73 -4.55
CA GLU A 175 -11.26 15.49 -4.40
C GLU A 175 -11.91 14.77 -5.60
N GLY A 176 -11.11 14.44 -6.63
CA GLY A 176 -11.57 13.81 -7.86
C GLY A 176 -11.39 14.70 -9.10
N PRO A 177 -11.63 14.13 -10.29
CA PRO A 177 -11.46 14.85 -11.56
C PRO A 177 -12.37 16.09 -11.64
N GLY A 178 -11.79 17.22 -12.06
CA GLY A 178 -12.50 18.49 -12.25
C GLY A 178 -12.74 19.32 -10.99
N LYS A 179 -12.26 18.88 -9.82
CA LYS A 179 -12.25 19.67 -8.59
C LYS A 179 -10.84 20.15 -8.26
N GLU A 180 -10.73 21.33 -7.65
CA GLU A 180 -9.44 21.84 -7.19
C GLU A 180 -8.91 21.05 -6.00
N SER A 181 -7.61 20.76 -6.02
CA SER A 181 -6.88 20.12 -4.93
C SER A 181 -6.65 21.11 -3.79
N GLU A 182 -6.91 20.68 -2.55
CA GLU A 182 -6.75 21.51 -1.35
C GLU A 182 -5.41 21.24 -0.66
N LEU A 183 -4.71 22.29 -0.22
CA LEU A 183 -3.51 22.15 0.61
C LEU A 183 -3.90 21.84 2.06
N LEU A 184 -3.61 20.63 2.51
CA LEU A 184 -3.95 20.15 3.85
C LEU A 184 -2.86 20.44 4.89
N GLY A 185 -1.60 20.59 4.47
CA GLY A 185 -0.50 20.87 5.40
C GLY A 185 0.88 20.94 4.76
N ARG A 186 1.86 21.40 5.56
CA ARG A 186 3.28 21.43 5.19
C ARG A 186 4.16 20.87 6.30
N ALA A 187 5.24 20.21 5.91
CA ALA A 187 6.23 19.62 6.80
C ALA A 187 7.64 19.71 6.20
N ASN A 188 8.64 19.47 7.02
CA ASN A 188 10.00 19.22 6.58
C ASN A 188 10.23 17.71 6.45
N VAL A 189 11.03 17.33 5.46
CA VAL A 189 11.54 15.96 5.31
C VAL A 189 12.87 15.88 6.04
N VAL A 190 12.99 14.89 6.91
CA VAL A 190 14.25 14.58 7.60
C VAL A 190 14.65 13.15 7.33
N ALA A 191 15.95 12.91 7.17
CA ALA A 191 16.46 11.53 7.14
C ALA A 191 16.14 10.85 8.47
N ALA A 192 15.57 9.65 8.39
CA ALA A 192 15.29 8.83 9.55
C ALA A 192 16.39 7.78 9.71
N GLU A 193 16.68 7.42 10.96
CA GLU A 193 17.55 6.28 11.23
C GLU A 193 16.89 4.99 10.75
N GLU A 194 17.72 4.07 10.23
CA GLU A 194 17.25 2.74 9.86
C GLU A 194 16.79 1.98 11.11
N PRO A 195 15.55 1.48 11.15
CA PRO A 195 15.06 0.70 12.28
C PRO A 195 15.80 -0.64 12.39
N GLN A 196 15.85 -1.20 13.61
CA GLN A 196 16.49 -2.51 13.87
C GLN A 196 15.95 -3.65 12.99
N ALA A 197 14.67 -3.57 12.61
CA ALA A 197 14.04 -4.50 11.69
C ALA A 197 13.24 -3.73 10.65
N HIS A 198 13.21 -4.25 9.41
CA HIS A 198 12.45 -3.64 8.34
C HIS A 198 10.95 -3.58 8.69
N PRO A 199 10.25 -2.45 8.46
CA PRO A 199 8.84 -2.27 8.87
C PRO A 199 7.89 -3.34 8.35
N ALA A 200 8.20 -3.95 7.20
CA ALA A 200 7.41 -5.04 6.64
C ALA A 200 7.45 -6.34 7.47
N VAL A 201 8.50 -6.60 8.26
CA VAL A 201 8.75 -7.90 8.92
C VAL A 201 7.58 -8.34 9.80
N GLY A 202 7.05 -7.45 10.63
CA GLY A 202 5.90 -7.74 11.49
C GLY A 202 4.63 -8.11 10.72
N HIS A 203 4.51 -7.64 9.48
CA HIS A 203 3.36 -7.83 8.60
C HIS A 203 3.51 -9.04 7.67
N LEU A 204 4.72 -9.57 7.48
CA LEU A 204 4.96 -10.74 6.61
C LEU A 204 4.22 -11.99 7.12
N LEU A 205 4.25 -12.26 8.43
CA LEU A 205 3.58 -13.42 9.03
C LEU A 205 2.05 -13.27 9.05
N GLY A 206 1.54 -12.03 9.18
CA GLY A 206 0.11 -11.75 9.19
C GLY A 206 -0.54 -11.82 7.80
N ASN A 207 0.22 -11.51 6.75
CA ASN A 207 -0.30 -11.42 5.38
C ASN A 207 -0.07 -12.70 4.55
N ALA A 208 0.90 -13.54 4.93
CA ALA A 208 1.19 -14.78 4.22
C ALA A 208 0.36 -15.98 4.70
N VAL A 209 -0.25 -15.91 5.90
CA VAL A 209 -0.94 -17.03 6.53
C VAL A 209 -2.34 -16.61 6.98
N PHE A 210 -3.37 -17.28 6.46
CA PHE A 210 -4.73 -17.10 6.94
C PHE A 210 -4.90 -17.77 8.30
N ARG A 211 -5.31 -16.98 9.31
CA ARG A 211 -5.52 -17.46 10.68
C ARG A 211 -6.81 -18.26 10.88
N SER A 212 -7.69 -18.28 9.88
CA SER A 212 -8.91 -19.10 9.89
C SER A 212 -9.30 -19.55 8.48
N ARG A 213 -10.06 -20.65 8.40
CA ARG A 213 -10.64 -21.15 7.15
C ARG A 213 -11.58 -20.12 6.54
N GLU A 214 -12.35 -19.41 7.37
CA GLU A 214 -13.29 -18.39 6.96
C GLU A 214 -12.56 -17.21 6.29
N ALA A 215 -11.42 -16.77 6.85
CA ALA A 215 -10.61 -15.72 6.26
C ALA A 215 -10.03 -16.14 4.89
N ALA A 216 -9.54 -17.37 4.78
CA ALA A 216 -9.07 -17.92 3.50
C ALA A 216 -10.20 -18.00 2.46
N ARG A 217 -11.38 -18.46 2.89
CA ARG A 217 -12.58 -18.57 2.05
C ARG A 217 -13.02 -17.19 1.53
N GLN A 218 -13.06 -16.17 2.39
CA GLN A 218 -13.41 -14.80 2.01
C GLN A 218 -12.48 -14.23 0.93
N VAL A 219 -11.18 -14.50 1.02
CA VAL A 219 -10.21 -14.09 -0.02
C VAL A 219 -10.47 -14.82 -1.32
N LEU A 220 -10.64 -16.14 -1.28
CA LEU A 220 -10.91 -16.94 -2.47
C LEU A 220 -12.21 -16.52 -3.17
N GLU A 221 -13.26 -16.20 -2.40
CA GLU A 221 -14.53 -15.66 -2.93
C GLU A 221 -14.31 -14.35 -3.68
N GLU A 222 -13.59 -13.40 -3.08
CA GLU A 222 -13.27 -12.14 -3.75
C GLU A 222 -12.42 -12.39 -5.02
N CYS A 223 -11.52 -13.38 -5.00
CA CYS A 223 -10.67 -13.74 -6.13
C CYS A 223 -11.41 -14.45 -7.28
N THR A 224 -12.60 -15.04 -7.07
CA THR A 224 -13.34 -15.78 -8.13
C THR A 224 -13.61 -14.94 -9.38
N SER A 225 -13.75 -13.63 -9.23
CA SER A 225 -13.96 -12.69 -10.33
C SER A 225 -12.70 -12.39 -11.15
N ILE A 226 -11.50 -12.78 -10.68
CA ILE A 226 -10.22 -12.57 -11.37
C ILE A 226 -9.59 -13.88 -11.78
N ILE A 227 -9.56 -14.84 -10.86
CA ILE A 227 -8.88 -16.11 -10.98
C ILE A 227 -9.98 -17.16 -10.95
N PRO A 228 -10.52 -17.58 -12.12
CA PRO A 228 -11.62 -18.53 -12.21
C PRO A 228 -11.37 -19.81 -11.41
N GLU A 229 -10.11 -20.23 -11.31
CA GLU A 229 -9.66 -21.40 -10.58
C GLU A 229 -9.82 -21.26 -9.06
N SER A 230 -9.94 -20.02 -8.53
CA SER A 230 -10.32 -19.81 -7.12
C SER A 230 -11.66 -20.45 -6.80
N ARG A 231 -12.56 -20.59 -7.78
CA ARG A 231 -13.83 -21.30 -7.63
C ARG A 231 -13.62 -22.80 -7.39
N LEU A 232 -12.68 -23.43 -8.09
CA LEU A 232 -12.31 -24.83 -7.88
C LEU A 232 -11.69 -25.04 -6.50
N ILE A 233 -10.84 -24.11 -6.05
CA ILE A 233 -10.26 -24.14 -4.71
C ILE A 233 -11.35 -24.01 -3.64
N LEU A 234 -12.35 -23.12 -3.84
CA LEU A 234 -13.49 -23.00 -2.92
C LEU A 234 -14.27 -24.29 -2.79
N GLU A 235 -14.54 -24.98 -3.91
CA GLU A 235 -15.21 -26.29 -3.89
C GLU A 235 -14.40 -27.34 -3.13
N LEU A 236 -13.07 -27.30 -3.21
CA LEU A 236 -12.19 -28.18 -2.43
C LEU A 236 -12.19 -27.81 -0.95
N VAL A 237 -12.12 -26.51 -0.62
CA VAL A 237 -12.23 -26.02 0.76
C VAL A 237 -13.55 -26.45 1.39
N ASP A 238 -14.66 -26.41 0.65
CA ASP A 238 -15.98 -26.84 1.13
C ASP A 238 -16.03 -28.34 1.45
N LYS A 239 -15.28 -29.16 0.70
CA LYS A 239 -15.14 -30.61 0.95
C LYS A 239 -14.20 -30.93 2.14
N CYS A 240 -13.38 -29.99 2.59
CA CYS A 240 -12.49 -30.21 3.73
C CYS A 240 -13.28 -30.31 5.06
N PRO A 241 -12.88 -31.21 5.98
CA PRO A 241 -13.49 -31.32 7.30
C PRO A 241 -13.44 -29.99 8.07
N LYS A 242 -14.56 -29.60 8.71
CA LYS A 242 -14.62 -28.38 9.53
C LYS A 242 -13.77 -28.46 10.80
N HIS A 243 -13.60 -29.68 11.33
CA HIS A 243 -12.79 -29.96 12.51
C HIS A 243 -11.60 -30.82 12.07
N PRO A 244 -10.40 -30.24 11.90
CA PRO A 244 -9.22 -31.01 11.52
C PRO A 244 -8.90 -32.02 12.62
N LYS A 245 -8.75 -33.30 12.24
CA LYS A 245 -8.22 -34.33 13.15
C LYS A 245 -6.72 -34.14 13.26
N LYS A 246 -6.19 -34.17 14.48
CA LYS A 246 -4.73 -34.07 14.74
C LYS A 246 -3.99 -35.08 13.85
N GLY A 247 -3.13 -34.60 12.96
CA GLY A 247 -2.32 -35.43 12.04
C GLY A 247 -2.75 -35.40 10.57
N ASN A 248 -3.99 -34.98 10.25
CA ASN A 248 -4.46 -34.87 8.86
C ASN A 248 -4.90 -33.43 8.58
N PHE A 249 -3.97 -32.60 8.11
CA PHE A 249 -4.26 -31.25 7.65
C PHE A 249 -4.17 -31.23 6.12
N PRO A 250 -5.26 -30.94 5.38
CA PRO A 250 -5.18 -30.76 3.94
C PRO A 250 -4.31 -29.52 3.67
N VAL A 251 -3.11 -29.73 3.15
CA VAL A 251 -2.22 -28.66 2.67
C VAL A 251 -2.53 -28.46 1.20
N ILE A 252 -3.01 -27.27 0.84
CA ILE A 252 -3.19 -26.89 -0.56
C ILE A 252 -1.90 -26.19 -1.00
N VAL A 253 -1.16 -26.85 -1.88
CA VAL A 253 0.06 -26.30 -2.49
C VAL A 253 -0.32 -25.63 -3.80
N ILE A 254 0.00 -24.33 -3.96
CA ILE A 254 -0.27 -23.57 -5.19
C ILE A 254 1.06 -23.29 -5.90
N GLU A 255 1.45 -24.14 -6.84
CA GLU A 255 2.68 -23.95 -7.61
C GLU A 255 2.43 -23.11 -8.86
N GLY A 256 3.31 -22.13 -9.15
CA GLY A 256 3.34 -21.38 -10.43
C GLY A 256 4.60 -21.69 -11.25
N LEU A 257 4.82 -21.07 -12.42
CA LEU A 257 6.09 -21.19 -13.20
C LEU A 257 7.19 -20.23 -12.69
N ASP A 258 8.47 -20.52 -12.93
CA ASP A 258 9.57 -19.68 -12.41
C ASP A 258 9.62 -18.30 -13.09
N GLY A 259 9.82 -17.25 -12.29
CA GLY A 259 9.70 -15.84 -12.71
C GLY A 259 8.42 -15.14 -12.23
N THR A 260 7.51 -15.85 -11.55
CA THR A 260 6.20 -15.35 -11.05
C THR A 260 6.19 -14.83 -9.60
N GLY A 261 7.36 -14.54 -9.02
CA GLY A 261 7.44 -13.99 -7.65
C GLY A 261 7.38 -15.04 -6.53
N LYS A 262 7.77 -16.29 -6.80
CA LYS A 262 8.01 -17.27 -5.73
C LYS A 262 9.20 -16.84 -4.87
N LYS A 263 8.97 -16.47 -3.61
CA LYS A 263 10.00 -16.53 -2.56
C LYS A 263 9.58 -17.58 -1.54
N ILE A 264 10.24 -18.73 -1.58
CA ILE A 264 10.11 -19.80 -0.61
C ILE A 264 10.98 -19.39 0.59
N LEU A 265 10.38 -19.13 1.75
CA LEU A 265 11.14 -19.03 3.01
C LEU A 265 11.07 -20.38 3.71
N HIS A 266 12.15 -21.14 3.68
CA HIS A 266 12.29 -22.35 4.49
C HIS A 266 12.40 -21.94 5.97
N SER A 267 11.42 -22.35 6.78
CA SER A 267 11.57 -22.45 8.24
C SER A 267 11.37 -23.92 8.64
N PRO A 268 12.20 -24.51 9.52
CA PRO A 268 12.21 -25.96 9.76
C PRO A 268 10.97 -26.50 10.50
N THR A 269 9.98 -25.67 10.85
CA THR A 269 8.93 -26.07 11.80
C THR A 269 7.49 -25.78 11.38
N HIS A 270 7.21 -25.15 10.23
CA HIS A 270 5.82 -24.87 9.80
C HIS A 270 5.66 -24.90 8.27
N PRO A 271 4.60 -25.54 7.72
CA PRO A 271 4.34 -25.55 6.28
C PRO A 271 3.94 -24.16 5.76
N ILE A 272 4.47 -23.84 4.57
CA ILE A 272 4.51 -22.55 3.88
C ILE A 272 3.17 -22.29 3.14
N SER A 273 2.70 -21.04 3.09
CA SER A 273 1.47 -20.60 2.40
C SER A 273 1.74 -19.58 1.26
N PHE A 274 0.86 -19.56 0.26
CA PHE A 274 1.09 -19.10 -1.12
C PHE A 274 0.70 -17.64 -1.42
N HIS A 275 1.28 -17.12 -2.51
CA HIS A 275 0.86 -15.90 -3.21
C HIS A 275 0.27 -16.28 -4.58
N LEU A 276 -0.90 -15.75 -4.92
CA LEU A 276 -1.68 -16.11 -6.12
C LEU A 276 -1.14 -15.43 -7.39
N ARG A 277 -0.67 -16.23 -8.35
CA ARG A 277 -0.76 -16.02 -9.82
C ARG A 277 -0.49 -17.35 -10.57
N ASP A 278 -1.55 -17.80 -11.26
CA ASP A 278 -1.74 -18.74 -12.38
C ASP A 278 -1.16 -20.19 -12.41
N THR A 279 -2.10 -21.08 -12.81
CA THR A 279 -2.07 -22.47 -13.35
C THR A 279 -1.72 -23.64 -12.41
N PHE A 280 -2.60 -24.66 -12.38
CA PHE A 280 -2.71 -25.68 -11.33
C PHE A 280 -2.35 -27.09 -11.79
N HIS A 281 -1.58 -27.81 -10.97
CA HIS A 281 -1.57 -29.27 -10.93
C HIS A 281 -1.83 -29.73 -9.49
N ILE A 282 -2.88 -30.54 -9.29
CA ILE A 282 -3.24 -31.10 -7.99
C ILE A 282 -2.58 -32.48 -7.87
N VAL A 283 -1.69 -32.66 -6.89
CA VAL A 283 -1.23 -33.98 -6.47
C VAL A 283 -1.99 -34.36 -5.20
N SER A 284 -2.88 -35.36 -5.30
CA SER A 284 -3.43 -36.04 -4.12
C SER A 284 -2.54 -37.24 -3.80
N ASN A 285 -2.14 -37.37 -2.53
CA ASN A 285 -1.70 -38.67 -2.00
C ASN A 285 -2.90 -39.59 -1.81
#